data_AF-A0A0N4Y643-F1
#
_entry.id   AF-A0A0N4Y643-F1
#
_cell.length_a   1.000
_cell.length_b   1.000
_cell.length_c   1.000
_cell.angle_alpha   90.00
_cell.angle_beta   90.00
_cell.angle_gamma   90.00
#
_symmetry.space_group_name_H-M   'P 1'
#
loop_
_entity.id
_entity.type
_entity.pdbx_description
1 polymer ?
#
loop_
_entity_poly.entity_id
_entity_poly.type
_entity_poly.pdbx_seq_one_letter_code
_entity_poly.pdbx_strand_id
1 'polypeptide(L)'
;MNEKLKEFEEWAKKQGGSVEQEMNDYFKKIDAYWNDVNKNVTMVLEELPKVYPKVYEIMSNLDLTPKEIYEKIRELKMDKMTSHSMHAVVMAVIHCGGGESPYAANANMILEEIASSKIRKHFSESNYVS
;
A
#
# COMPACT_ATOMS: atom_id res chain seq x y z
N MET A 1 -20.81 -15.74 11.28
CA MET A 1 -21.48 -14.55 11.84
C MET A 1 -21.30 -14.50 13.35
N ASN A 2 -20.91 -13.35 13.91
CA ASN A 2 -20.70 -13.18 15.34
C ASN A 2 -22.03 -12.95 16.10
N GLU A 3 -21.99 -12.98 17.44
CA GLU A 3 -23.19 -12.85 18.29
C GLU A 3 -23.93 -11.53 18.07
N LYS A 4 -23.21 -10.39 17.98
CA LYS A 4 -23.81 -9.08 17.72
C LYS A 4 -24.58 -9.02 16.39
N LEU A 5 -24.06 -9.65 15.34
CA LEU A 5 -24.74 -9.69 14.04
C LEU A 5 -25.99 -10.57 14.07
N LYS A 6 -26.00 -11.65 14.88
CA LYS A 6 -27.21 -12.44 15.13
C LYS A 6 -28.28 -11.64 15.88
N GLU A 7 -27.88 -10.88 16.90
CA GLU A 7 -28.80 -9.99 17.63
C GLU A 7 -29.45 -8.96 16.70
N PHE A 8 -28.67 -8.37 15.79
CA PHE A 8 -29.21 -7.43 14.80
C PHE A 8 -30.11 -8.10 13.77
N GLU A 9 -29.79 -9.33 13.34
CA GLU A 9 -30.67 -10.11 12.45
C GLU A 9 -32.02 -10.40 13.13
N GLU A 10 -32.01 -10.84 14.40
CA GLU A 10 -33.22 -11.09 15.17
C GLU A 10 -34.02 -9.81 15.44
N TRP A 11 -33.34 -8.70 15.73
CA TRP A 11 -33.97 -7.39 15.84
C TRP A 11 -34.63 -6.97 14.53
N ALA A 12 -33.96 -7.13 13.39
CA ALA A 12 -34.49 -6.78 12.07
C ALA A 12 -35.72 -7.64 11.71
N LYS A 13 -35.69 -8.95 12.00
CA LYS A 13 -36.85 -9.86 11.87
C LYS A 13 -38.05 -9.41 12.68
N LYS A 14 -37.83 -8.86 13.88
CA LYS A 14 -38.92 -8.31 14.73
C LYS A 14 -39.52 -7.02 14.16
N GLN A 15 -38.75 -6.25 13.38
CA GLN A 15 -39.28 -5.07 12.69
C GLN A 15 -40.07 -5.46 11.42
N GLY A 16 -39.64 -6.51 10.73
CA GLY A 16 -40.24 -6.97 9.47
C GLY A 16 -40.09 -5.97 8.32
N GLY A 17 -40.73 -6.27 7.19
CA GLY A 17 -40.82 -5.36 6.05
C GLY A 17 -39.46 -4.96 5.46
N SER A 18 -39.25 -3.65 5.26
CA SER A 18 -38.03 -3.11 4.63
C SER A 18 -36.78 -3.31 5.49
N VAL A 19 -36.89 -3.31 6.82
CA VAL A 19 -35.74 -3.44 7.71
C VAL A 19 -35.12 -4.84 7.64
N GLU A 20 -35.95 -5.88 7.55
CA GLU A 20 -35.48 -7.26 7.36
C GLU A 20 -34.79 -7.44 5.98
N GLN A 21 -35.34 -6.81 4.93
CA GLN A 21 -34.75 -6.84 3.59
C GLN A 21 -33.40 -6.12 3.53
N GLU A 22 -33.31 -4.92 4.10
CA GLU A 22 -32.07 -4.14 4.17
C GLU A 22 -30.96 -4.90 4.92
N MET A 23 -31.31 -5.60 6.00
CA MET A 23 -30.35 -6.40 6.76
C MET A 23 -29.84 -7.61 5.97
N ASN A 24 -30.74 -8.31 5.26
CA ASN A 24 -30.35 -9.41 4.38
C ASN A 24 -29.45 -8.94 3.22
N ASP A 25 -29.74 -7.77 2.65
CA ASP A 25 -28.90 -7.17 1.60
C ASP A 25 -27.54 -6.72 2.13
N TYR A 26 -27.50 -6.19 3.35
CA TYR A 26 -26.25 -5.86 4.05
C TYR A 26 -25.37 -7.11 4.20
N PHE A 27 -25.92 -8.22 4.67
CA PHE A 27 -25.16 -9.47 4.80
C PHE A 27 -24.60 -9.97 3.47
N LYS A 28 -25.42 -9.99 2.41
CA LYS A 28 -24.96 -10.37 1.06
C LYS A 28 -23.83 -9.46 0.57
N LYS A 29 -23.94 -8.15 0.79
CA LYS A 29 -22.92 -7.17 0.39
C LYS A 29 -21.63 -7.36 1.17
N ILE A 30 -21.69 -7.67 2.47
CA ILE A 30 -20.51 -7.95 3.29
C ILE A 30 -19.80 -9.22 2.83
N ASP A 31 -20.54 -10.29 2.59
CA ASP A 31 -19.94 -11.55 2.12
C ASP A 31 -19.30 -11.37 0.75
N ALA A 32 -19.98 -10.69 -0.19
CA ALA A 32 -19.41 -10.35 -1.49
C ALA A 32 -18.15 -9.48 -1.37
N TYR A 33 -18.19 -8.46 -0.51
CA TYR A 33 -17.05 -7.58 -0.26
C TYR A 33 -15.83 -8.36 0.25
N TRP A 34 -16.00 -9.22 1.25
CA TRP A 34 -14.89 -9.99 1.81
C TRP A 34 -14.36 -11.04 0.83
N ASN A 35 -15.21 -11.61 -0.02
CA ASN A 35 -14.77 -12.49 -1.10
C ASN A 35 -13.89 -11.74 -2.11
N ASP A 36 -14.29 -10.51 -2.49
CA ASP A 36 -13.48 -9.66 -3.38
C ASP A 36 -12.16 -9.24 -2.73
N VAL A 37 -12.18 -8.89 -1.43
CA VAL A 37 -10.95 -8.61 -0.67
C VAL A 37 -10.03 -9.83 -0.66
N ASN A 38 -10.55 -11.02 -0.32
CA ASN A 38 -9.75 -12.24 -0.29
C ASN A 38 -9.14 -12.54 -1.66
N LYS A 39 -9.93 -12.46 -2.74
CA LYS A 39 -9.43 -12.62 -4.11
C LYS A 39 -8.29 -11.67 -4.43
N ASN A 40 -8.47 -10.38 -4.13
CA ASN A 40 -7.46 -9.36 -4.42
C ASN A 40 -6.19 -9.56 -3.59
N VAL A 41 -6.33 -9.91 -2.31
CA VAL A 41 -5.20 -10.20 -1.42
C VAL A 41 -4.43 -11.44 -1.92
N THR A 42 -5.11 -12.52 -2.28
CA THR A 42 -4.46 -13.72 -2.85
C THR A 42 -3.67 -13.35 -4.10
N MET A 43 -4.26 -12.57 -5.01
CA MET A 43 -3.59 -12.14 -6.25
C MET A 43 -2.32 -11.33 -5.95
N VAL A 44 -2.39 -10.41 -4.98
CA VAL A 44 -1.22 -9.62 -4.55
C VAL A 44 -0.15 -10.52 -3.91
N LEU A 45 -0.52 -11.46 -3.04
CA LEU A 45 0.42 -12.38 -2.39
C LEU A 45 1.13 -13.30 -3.40
N GLU A 46 0.49 -13.62 -4.52
CA GLU A 46 1.07 -14.43 -5.59
C GLU A 46 1.98 -13.61 -6.53
N GLU A 47 1.58 -12.39 -6.91
CA GLU A 47 2.27 -11.59 -7.92
C GLU A 47 3.38 -10.71 -7.35
N LEU A 48 3.19 -10.16 -6.16
CA LEU A 48 4.14 -9.22 -5.56
C LEU A 48 5.54 -9.82 -5.37
N PRO A 49 5.72 -11.07 -4.88
CA PRO A 49 7.04 -11.70 -4.79
C PRO A 49 7.70 -11.96 -6.15
N LYS A 50 6.92 -12.14 -7.23
CA LYS A 50 7.44 -12.39 -8.58
C LYS A 50 8.01 -11.13 -9.21
N VAL A 51 7.33 -10.00 -8.99
CA VAL A 51 7.70 -8.72 -9.62
C VAL A 51 8.68 -7.90 -8.77
N TYR A 52 8.70 -8.10 -7.45
CA TYR A 52 9.59 -7.37 -6.53
C TYR A 52 11.07 -7.39 -6.94
N PRO A 53 11.71 -8.52 -7.30
CA PRO A 53 13.13 -8.53 -7.64
C PRO A 53 13.48 -7.59 -8.80
N LYS A 54 12.61 -7.49 -9.81
CA LYS A 54 12.80 -6.58 -10.95
C LYS A 54 12.59 -5.12 -10.56
N VAL A 55 11.59 -4.86 -9.70
CA VAL A 55 11.36 -3.51 -9.17
C VAL A 55 12.56 -3.05 -8.34
N TYR A 56 13.11 -3.91 -7.49
CA TYR A 56 14.32 -3.62 -6.73
C TYR A 56 15.52 -3.36 -7.64
N GLU A 57 15.76 -4.20 -8.65
CA GLU A 57 16.82 -3.99 -9.63
C GLU A 57 16.72 -2.61 -10.31
N ILE A 58 15.51 -2.20 -10.72
CA ILE A 58 15.29 -0.89 -11.32
C ILE A 58 15.51 0.24 -10.29
N MET A 59 14.93 0.13 -9.09
CA MET A 59 15.01 1.19 -8.07
C MET A 59 16.41 1.35 -7.46
N SER A 60 17.19 0.28 -7.43
CA SER A 60 18.55 0.27 -6.89
C SER A 60 19.62 0.68 -7.92
N ASN A 61 19.23 0.89 -9.18
CA ASN A 61 20.14 1.28 -10.24
C ASN A 61 20.47 2.78 -10.16
N LEU A 62 21.70 3.07 -9.74
CA LEU A 62 22.22 4.43 -9.55
C LEU A 62 22.45 5.20 -10.86
N ASP A 63 22.45 4.54 -12.01
CA ASP A 63 22.60 5.18 -13.32
C ASP A 63 21.27 5.74 -13.86
N LEU A 64 20.14 5.39 -13.22
CA LEU A 64 18.82 5.83 -13.65
C LEU A 64 18.36 7.07 -12.89
N THR A 65 17.80 8.02 -13.64
CA THR A 65 17.05 9.13 -13.05
C THR A 65 15.70 8.64 -12.49
N PRO A 66 15.09 9.39 -11.55
CA PRO A 66 13.76 9.04 -11.05
C PRO A 66 12.71 8.85 -12.15
N LYS A 67 12.76 9.65 -13.22
CA LYS A 67 11.84 9.52 -14.35
C LYS A 67 12.01 8.19 -15.09
N GLU A 68 13.26 7.79 -15.36
CA GLU A 68 13.57 6.53 -16.04
C GLU A 68 13.21 5.31 -15.17
N ILE A 69 13.37 5.42 -13.85
CA ILE A 69 12.87 4.42 -12.88
C ILE A 69 11.36 4.24 -13.06
N TYR A 70 10.57 5.33 -13.07
CA TYR A 70 9.12 5.24 -13.26
C TYR A 70 8.75 4.65 -14.62
N GLU A 71 9.45 5.01 -15.69
CA GLU A 71 9.21 4.48 -17.04
C GLU A 71 9.47 2.96 -17.08
N LYS A 72 10.61 2.50 -16.55
CA LYS A 72 10.95 1.07 -16.49
C LYS A 72 10.00 0.27 -15.58
N ILE A 73 9.54 0.84 -14.47
CA ILE A 73 8.52 0.18 -13.63
C ILE A 73 7.20 0.04 -14.39
N ARG A 74 6.80 1.05 -15.20
CA ARG A 74 5.59 0.96 -16.04
C ARG A 74 5.73 -0.12 -17.13
N GLU A 75 6.93 -0.32 -17.67
CA GLU A 75 7.21 -1.38 -18.66
C GLU A 75 7.02 -2.79 -18.10
N LEU A 76 7.03 -2.98 -16.77
CA LEU A 76 6.70 -4.25 -16.13
C LEU A 76 5.22 -4.64 -16.32
N LYS A 77 4.36 -3.71 -16.78
CA LYS A 77 2.93 -3.94 -17.08
C LYS A 77 2.18 -4.66 -15.95
N MET A 78 2.52 -4.31 -14.70
CA MET A 78 1.79 -4.79 -13.54
C MET A 78 0.33 -4.37 -13.63
N ASP A 79 -0.58 -5.23 -13.18
CA ASP A 79 -1.95 -4.80 -12.99
C ASP A 79 -2.02 -3.70 -11.92
N LYS A 80 -3.12 -2.94 -11.93
CA LYS A 80 -3.30 -1.78 -11.05
C LYS A 80 -3.16 -2.14 -9.57
N MET A 81 -3.66 -3.30 -9.14
CA MET A 81 -3.61 -3.71 -7.74
C MET A 81 -2.18 -4.05 -7.35
N THR A 82 -1.49 -4.88 -8.13
CA THR A 82 -0.08 -5.22 -7.87
C THR A 82 0.81 -3.98 -7.87
N SER A 83 0.61 -3.04 -8.79
CA SER A 83 1.37 -1.78 -8.83
C SER A 83 1.16 -0.91 -7.59
N HIS A 84 -0.09 -0.75 -7.14
CA HIS A 84 -0.39 0.04 -5.94
C HIS A 84 0.10 -0.64 -4.67
N SER A 85 -0.07 -1.96 -4.55
CA SER A 85 0.42 -2.73 -3.41
C SER A 85 1.95 -2.71 -3.33
N MET A 86 2.64 -2.84 -4.46
CA MET A 86 4.10 -2.71 -4.51
C MET A 86 4.55 -1.34 -4.00
N HIS A 87 3.94 -0.27 -4.51
CA HIS A 87 4.24 1.08 -4.05
C HIS A 87 4.00 1.24 -2.54
N ALA A 88 2.87 0.75 -2.03
CA ALA A 88 2.54 0.83 -0.60
C ALA A 88 3.55 0.08 0.28
N VAL A 89 3.97 -1.13 -0.12
CA VAL A 89 4.96 -1.92 0.61
C VAL A 89 6.33 -1.24 0.61
N VAL A 90 6.78 -0.77 -0.55
CA VAL A 90 8.06 -0.06 -0.70
C VAL A 90 8.06 1.23 0.14
N MET A 91 6.99 2.03 0.05
CA MET A 91 6.87 3.27 0.83
C MET A 91 6.79 2.99 2.33
N ALA A 92 6.07 1.94 2.76
CA ALA A 92 6.04 1.55 4.17
C ALA A 92 7.43 1.18 4.68
N VAL A 93 8.24 0.45 3.91
CA VAL A 93 9.62 0.11 4.31
C VAL A 93 10.53 1.35 4.30
N ILE A 94 10.43 2.20 3.28
CA ILE A 94 11.21 3.45 3.22
C ILE A 94 10.88 4.35 4.41
N HIS A 95 9.59 4.55 4.71
CA HIS A 95 9.16 5.44 5.78
C HIS A 95 9.35 4.84 7.18
N CYS A 96 9.19 3.53 7.35
CA CYS A 96 9.34 2.86 8.65
C CYS A 96 10.75 2.33 8.94
N GLY A 97 11.65 2.27 7.93
CA GLY A 97 12.92 1.56 7.99
C GLY A 97 14.18 2.38 8.30
N GLY A 98 14.07 3.69 8.60
CA GLY A 98 15.25 4.56 8.72
C GLY A 98 15.13 5.73 9.71
N GLY A 99 14.34 5.60 10.78
CA GLY A 99 14.31 6.63 11.83
C GLY A 99 13.16 6.39 12.80
N GLU A 100 13.30 6.85 14.04
CA GLU A 100 12.34 6.70 15.14
C GLU A 100 10.94 7.30 14.88
N SER A 101 10.65 7.79 13.66
CA SER A 101 9.37 8.36 13.26
C SER A 101 8.95 7.90 11.86
N PRO A 102 8.00 6.94 11.76
CA PRO A 102 7.48 6.43 10.49
C PRO A 102 6.68 7.45 9.66
N TYR A 103 6.52 8.68 10.17
CA TYR A 103 5.82 9.78 9.50
C TYR A 103 6.74 10.91 9.05
N ALA A 104 8.06 10.83 9.29
CA ALA A 104 9.00 11.93 9.03
C ALA A 104 10.08 11.60 7.98
N ALA A 105 10.36 10.33 7.68
CA ALA A 105 11.46 9.96 6.80
C ALA A 105 11.12 10.20 5.32
N ASN A 106 11.53 11.32 4.73
CA ASN A 106 11.55 11.43 3.26
C ASN A 106 12.82 10.75 2.72
N ALA A 107 12.83 10.38 1.43
CA ALA A 107 13.97 9.69 0.81
C ALA A 107 15.31 10.47 0.95
N ASN A 108 15.24 11.81 1.02
CA ASN A 108 16.43 12.65 1.20
C ASN A 108 17.05 12.48 2.59
N MET A 109 16.24 12.33 3.64
CA MET A 109 16.75 12.08 5.01
C MET A 109 17.52 10.76 5.10
N ILE A 110 17.05 9.71 4.42
CA ILE A 110 17.76 8.42 4.36
C ILE A 110 19.10 8.57 3.64
N LEU A 111 19.11 9.26 2.49
CA LEU A 111 20.34 9.54 1.74
C LEU A 111 21.33 10.38 2.54
N GLU A 112 20.85 11.35 3.33
CA GLU A 112 21.68 12.13 4.25
C GLU A 112 22.24 11.29 5.41
N GLU A 113 21.48 10.33 5.95
CA GLU A 113 21.93 9.46 7.04
C GLU A 113 23.06 8.52 6.61
N ILE A 114 22.92 7.90 5.43
CA ILE A 114 23.96 7.01 4.88
C ILE A 114 25.16 7.78 4.31
N ALA A 115 25.01 9.07 4.03
CA ALA A 115 26.09 9.91 3.52
C ALA A 115 27.11 10.23 4.62
N SER A 116 28.40 10.16 4.26
CA SER A 116 29.46 10.66 5.14
C SER A 116 29.29 12.17 5.41
N SER A 117 29.85 12.66 6.52
CA SER A 117 29.73 14.07 6.93
C SER A 117 30.19 15.08 5.87
N LYS A 118 31.10 14.67 4.96
CA LYS A 118 31.54 15.50 3.83
C LYS A 118 30.52 15.56 2.69
N ILE A 119 29.81 14.47 2.44
CA ILE A 119 28.81 14.37 1.36
C ILE A 119 27.48 15.01 1.79
N ARG A 120 27.10 14.88 3.07
CA ARG A 120 25.89 15.51 3.64
C ARG A 120 25.77 16.99 3.35
N LYS A 121 26.88 17.73 3.41
CA LYS A 121 26.92 19.17 3.12
C LYS A 121 26.38 19.53 1.73
N HIS A 122 26.51 18.61 0.77
CA HIS A 122 26.02 18.79 -0.60
C HIS A 122 24.53 18.45 -0.77
N PHE A 123 23.91 17.73 0.17
CA PHE A 123 22.46 17.48 0.16
C PHE A 123 21.68 18.61 0.85
N SER A 124 22.22 19.16 1.95
CA SER A 124 21.58 20.22 2.75
C SER A 124 21.49 21.60 2.09
N GLU A 125 22.13 21.80 0.93
CA GLU A 125 22.12 23.09 0.22
C GLU A 125 20.95 23.25 -0.76
N SER A 126 20.15 22.19 -1.01
CA SER A 126 18.93 22.30 -1.82
C SER A 126 17.67 22.07 -0.98
N ASN A 127 16.87 23.13 -0.84
CA ASN A 127 15.44 23.16 -0.48
C ASN A 127 15.07 23.50 0.98
N TYR A 128 15.38 24.73 1.39
CA TYR A 128 14.36 25.60 1.96
C TYR A 128 14.27 26.88 1.12
N VAL A 129 13.50 26.83 0.04
CA VAL A 129 12.94 28.05 -0.55
C VAL A 129 11.45 28.01 -0.25
N SER A 130 11.03 29.00 0.52
CA SER A 130 9.66 29.31 0.97
C SER A 130 8.64 29.36 -0.16
#